data_AF-A0A426SN99-F1
#
_entry.id   AF-A0A426SN99-F1
#
_cell.length_a   1.000
_cell.length_b   1.000
_cell.length_c   1.000
_cell.angle_alpha   90.00
_cell.angle_beta   90.00
_cell.angle_gamma   90.00
#
_symmetry.space_group_name_H-M   'P 1'
#
loop_
_entity.id
_entity.type
_entity.pdbx_description
1 polymer ?
#
loop_
_entity_poly.entity_id
_entity_poly.type
_entity_poly.pdbx_seq_one_letter_code
_entity_poly.pdbx_strand_id
1 'polypeptide(L)'
;MTQQSQSDPEKDTYLEVWGDTVSSEHLLCSVLLGVGFATTVFLTAQWLLAESGIDPAMVGSYSLLIGLAACVTVAVVCARLFKPKRDLLETDTGANSRETAMDSMEAEIGPIGDPDEFPAAVLEEVKMLGLYDDFKQRHLHKNPQVMASPAEQVGK
;
A
#
# COMPACT_ATOMS: atom_id res chain seq x y z
N MET A 1 -28.09 -7.76 14.16
CA MET A 1 -27.23 -6.93 15.01
C MET A 1 -26.67 -5.82 14.12
N THR A 2 -27.44 -4.75 14.01
CA THR A 2 -27.22 -3.58 13.14
C THR A 2 -26.58 -2.50 14.00
N GLN A 3 -25.28 -2.27 13.83
CA GLN A 3 -24.58 -1.14 14.47
C GLN A 3 -24.74 0.12 13.61
N GLN A 4 -24.92 1.22 14.32
CA GLN A 4 -25.64 2.41 13.89
C GLN A 4 -24.80 3.33 13.00
N SER A 5 -25.50 3.90 12.03
CA SER A 5 -25.15 5.14 11.32
C SER A 5 -25.59 6.32 12.20
N GLN A 6 -24.67 7.23 12.54
CA GLN A 6 -24.97 8.51 13.19
C GLN A 6 -24.06 9.60 12.59
N SER A 7 -24.63 10.78 12.35
CA SER A 7 -24.35 11.68 11.21
C SER A 7 -23.85 13.10 11.57
N ASP A 8 -22.96 13.63 10.70
CA ASP A 8 -22.56 15.04 10.38
C ASP A 8 -21.72 15.88 11.36
N PRO A 9 -20.78 16.74 10.88
CA PRO A 9 -20.68 17.35 9.55
C PRO A 9 -19.52 16.82 8.68
N GLU A 10 -19.84 16.63 7.39
CA GLU A 10 -18.96 16.31 6.25
C GLU A 10 -18.50 14.84 6.18
N LYS A 11 -19.37 14.00 5.61
CA LYS A 11 -19.11 12.58 5.32
C LYS A 11 -18.05 12.43 4.23
N ASP A 12 -16.78 12.44 4.62
CA ASP A 12 -15.69 11.96 3.77
C ASP A 12 -15.94 10.48 3.44
N THR A 13 -16.56 10.22 2.28
CA THR A 13 -16.82 8.86 1.79
C THR A 13 -15.51 8.35 1.18
N TYR A 14 -14.93 7.32 1.79
CA TYR A 14 -13.71 6.70 1.28
C TYR A 14 -14.04 5.62 0.25
N LEU A 15 -13.29 5.61 -0.86
CA LEU A 15 -13.37 4.64 -1.95
C LEU A 15 -12.06 3.86 -2.03
N GLU A 16 -12.14 2.55 -2.21
CA GLU A 16 -10.98 1.74 -2.55
C GLU A 16 -10.71 1.81 -4.06
N VAL A 17 -9.54 2.33 -4.41
CA VAL A 17 -9.10 2.53 -5.79
C VAL A 17 -7.69 1.96 -5.89
N TRP A 18 -7.52 0.88 -6.67
CA TRP A 18 -6.24 0.19 -6.84
C TRP A 18 -5.57 -0.25 -5.53
N GLY A 19 -6.36 -0.73 -4.56
CA GLY A 19 -5.86 -1.18 -3.26
C GLY A 19 -5.45 -0.06 -2.31
N ASP A 20 -5.69 1.21 -2.67
CA ASP A 20 -5.52 2.37 -1.79
C ASP A 20 -6.88 2.99 -1.44
N THR A 21 -6.97 3.57 -0.24
CA THR A 21 -8.20 4.18 0.27
C THR A 21 -8.14 5.68 0.04
N VAL A 22 -9.00 6.19 -0.84
CA VAL A 22 -9.01 7.60 -1.25
C VAL A 22 -10.35 8.25 -0.93
N SER A 23 -10.36 9.51 -0.49
CA SER A 23 -11.59 10.28 -0.27
C SER A 23 -12.27 10.62 -1.61
N SER A 24 -13.55 10.31 -1.76
CA SER A 24 -14.31 10.51 -2.99
C SER A 24 -14.39 11.97 -3.42
N GLU A 25 -14.49 12.89 -2.47
CA GLU A 25 -14.65 14.32 -2.73
C GLU A 25 -13.38 14.94 -3.32
N HIS A 26 -12.22 14.68 -2.70
CA HIS A 26 -10.94 15.14 -3.24
C HIS A 26 -10.59 14.47 -4.57
N LEU A 27 -10.92 13.18 -4.73
CA LEU A 27 -10.72 12.47 -5.99
C LEU A 27 -11.53 13.13 -7.11
N LEU A 28 -12.83 13.30 -6.92
CA LEU A 28 -13.70 13.93 -7.92
C LEU A 28 -13.25 15.38 -8.21
N CYS A 29 -12.92 16.15 -7.17
CA CYS A 29 -12.40 17.51 -7.33
C CYS A 29 -11.11 17.52 -8.17
N SER A 30 -10.17 16.61 -7.91
CA SER A 30 -8.90 16.52 -8.65
C SER A 30 -9.11 16.16 -10.12
N VAL A 31 -10.03 15.25 -10.42
CA VAL A 31 -10.37 14.86 -11.80
C VAL A 31 -11.00 16.03 -12.54
N LEU A 32 -11.97 16.71 -11.92
CA LEU A 32 -12.64 17.86 -12.52
C LEU A 32 -11.68 19.03 -12.75
N LEU A 33 -10.79 19.31 -11.79
CA LEU A 33 -9.75 20.32 -11.96
C LEU A 33 -8.78 19.94 -13.06
N GLY A 34 -8.33 18.69 -13.12
CA GLY A 34 -7.42 18.21 -14.17
C GLY A 34 -8.04 18.33 -15.56
N VAL A 35 -9.24 17.79 -15.77
CA VAL A 35 -9.94 17.83 -17.06
C VAL A 35 -10.31 19.26 -17.45
N GLY A 36 -10.89 20.03 -16.52
CA GLY A 36 -11.33 21.40 -16.79
C GLY A 36 -10.16 22.33 -17.10
N PHE A 37 -9.09 22.26 -16.31
CA PHE A 37 -7.92 23.11 -16.52
C PHE A 37 -7.12 22.70 -17.75
N ALA A 38 -6.85 21.41 -17.96
CA ALA A 38 -6.10 20.97 -19.14
C ALA A 38 -6.85 21.31 -20.45
N THR A 39 -8.16 21.14 -20.47
CA THR A 39 -9.00 21.47 -21.63
C THR A 39 -8.99 22.97 -21.92
N THR A 40 -9.20 23.81 -20.90
CA THR A 40 -9.18 25.28 -21.08
C THR A 40 -7.81 25.79 -21.54
N VAL A 41 -6.71 25.27 -20.99
CA VAL A 41 -5.36 25.63 -21.44
C VAL A 41 -5.09 25.15 -22.86
N PHE A 42 -5.51 23.94 -23.23
CA PHE A 42 -5.36 23.45 -24.60
C PHE A 42 -6.10 24.33 -25.62
N LEU A 43 -7.37 24.65 -25.37
CA LEU A 43 -8.19 25.47 -26.27
C LEU A 43 -7.65 26.91 -26.37
N THR A 44 -7.23 27.50 -25.26
CA THR A 44 -6.64 28.84 -25.26
C THR A 44 -5.30 28.86 -25.99
N ALA A 45 -4.44 27.84 -25.79
CA ALA A 45 -3.20 27.69 -26.54
C ALA A 45 -3.47 27.54 -28.05
N GLN A 46 -4.44 26.73 -28.44
CA GLN A 46 -4.82 26.56 -29.85
C GLN A 46 -5.28 27.86 -30.49
N TRP A 47 -6.14 28.60 -29.80
CA TRP A 47 -6.64 29.89 -30.28
C TRP A 47 -5.50 30.91 -30.40
N LEU A 48 -4.64 31.03 -29.38
CA LEU A 48 -3.57 32.01 -29.33
C LEU A 48 -2.47 31.71 -30.35
N LEU A 49 -2.11 30.44 -30.56
CA LEU A 49 -1.13 30.03 -31.57
C LEU A 49 -1.66 30.23 -32.99
N ALA A 50 -2.96 30.00 -33.22
CA ALA A 50 -3.60 30.26 -34.51
C ALA A 50 -3.62 31.76 -34.85
N GLU A 51 -3.84 32.64 -33.86
CA GLU A 51 -3.81 34.09 -34.05
C GLU A 51 -2.38 34.63 -34.22
N SER A 52 -1.38 33.95 -33.66
CA SER A 52 0.03 34.35 -33.71
C SER A 52 0.72 34.11 -35.06
N GLY A 53 0.00 33.62 -36.07
CA GLY A 53 0.52 33.39 -37.43
C GLY A 53 1.45 32.17 -37.56
N ILE A 54 1.38 31.23 -36.62
CA ILE A 54 2.09 29.94 -36.71
C ILE A 54 1.48 29.10 -37.85
N ASP A 55 2.33 28.31 -38.52
CA ASP A 55 1.89 27.38 -39.55
C ASP A 55 0.75 26.47 -39.02
N PRO A 56 -0.42 26.41 -39.69
CA PRO A 56 -1.55 25.60 -39.25
C PRO A 56 -1.23 24.11 -39.06
N ALA A 57 -0.21 23.59 -39.76
CA ALA A 57 0.26 22.21 -39.57
C ALA A 57 0.92 21.98 -38.20
N MET A 58 1.48 23.03 -37.59
CA MET A 58 2.21 22.96 -36.31
C MET A 58 1.33 23.35 -35.11
N VAL A 59 0.29 24.16 -35.32
CA VAL A 59 -0.60 24.65 -34.25
C VAL A 59 -1.13 23.49 -33.41
N GLY A 60 -1.68 22.45 -34.02
CA GLY A 60 -2.25 21.30 -33.30
C GLY A 60 -1.23 20.60 -32.39
N SER A 61 -0.03 20.32 -32.89
CA SER A 61 1.02 19.65 -32.12
C SER A 61 1.55 20.52 -30.98
N TYR A 62 1.74 21.82 -31.19
CA TYR A 62 2.21 22.73 -30.14
C TYR A 62 1.14 22.99 -29.08
N SER A 63 -0.14 23.08 -29.44
CA SER A 63 -1.23 23.18 -28.47
C SER A 63 -1.34 21.94 -27.59
N LEU A 64 -1.14 20.74 -28.17
CA LEU A 64 -1.08 19.50 -27.39
C LEU A 64 0.07 19.50 -26.38
N LEU A 65 1.26 19.97 -26.78
CA LEU A 65 2.40 20.08 -25.85
C LEU A 65 2.12 21.05 -24.71
N ILE A 66 1.50 22.20 -24.99
CA ILE A 66 1.12 23.19 -23.97
C ILE A 66 0.05 22.60 -23.03
N GLY A 67 -0.94 21.92 -23.58
CA GLY A 67 -1.98 21.23 -22.80
C GLY A 67 -1.40 20.15 -21.88
N LEU A 68 -0.44 19.36 -22.36
CA LEU A 68 0.25 18.36 -21.56
C LEU A 68 1.07 19.00 -20.42
N ALA A 69 1.83 20.06 -20.72
CA ALA A 69 2.60 20.79 -19.71
C ALA A 69 1.69 21.37 -18.62
N ALA A 70 0.51 21.89 -19.01
CA ALA A 70 -0.50 22.37 -18.08
C ALA A 70 -1.06 21.25 -17.20
N CYS A 71 -1.37 20.09 -17.79
CA CYS A 71 -1.84 18.92 -17.05
C CYS A 71 -0.83 18.47 -15.98
N VAL A 72 0.46 18.38 -16.33
CA VAL A 72 1.53 18.04 -15.37
C VAL A 72 1.61 19.08 -14.25
N THR A 73 1.49 20.37 -14.59
CA THR A 73 1.53 21.45 -13.59
C THR A 73 0.36 21.33 -12.60
N VAL A 74 -0.86 21.06 -13.09
CA VAL A 74 -2.02 20.81 -12.22
C VAL A 74 -1.83 19.57 -11.37
N ALA A 75 -1.31 18.47 -11.94
CA ALA A 75 -1.04 17.26 -11.17
C ALA A 75 -0.08 17.53 -10.01
N VAL A 76 0.98 18.31 -10.23
CA VAL A 76 1.92 18.73 -9.17
C VAL A 76 1.23 19.60 -8.12
N VAL A 77 0.37 20.53 -8.53
CA VAL A 77 -0.40 21.39 -7.61
C VAL A 77 -1.37 20.55 -6.77
N CYS A 78 -2.13 19.65 -7.40
CA CYS A 78 -3.04 18.73 -6.72
C CYS A 78 -2.28 17.83 -5.75
N ALA A 79 -1.13 17.27 -6.13
CA ALA A 79 -0.29 16.47 -5.24
C ALA A 79 0.23 17.27 -4.03
N ARG A 80 0.44 18.58 -4.17
CA ARG A 80 0.82 19.45 -3.05
C ARG A 80 -0.36 19.87 -2.17
N LEU A 81 -1.53 20.07 -2.77
CA LEU A 81 -2.75 20.48 -2.07
C LEU A 81 -3.35 19.32 -1.27
N PHE A 82 -3.44 18.14 -1.89
CA PHE A 82 -3.88 16.90 -1.25
C PHE A 82 -2.67 16.15 -0.69
N LYS A 83 -2.09 16.67 0.40
CA LYS A 83 -0.99 15.98 1.08
C LYS A 83 -1.39 14.53 1.37
N PRO A 84 -0.48 13.55 1.18
CA PRO A 84 -0.76 12.15 1.48
C PRO A 84 -1.17 12.03 2.96
N LYS A 85 -2.46 11.75 3.20
CA LYS A 85 -3.05 11.60 4.55
C LYS A 85 -2.68 10.26 5.21
N ARG A 86 -1.84 9.44 4.57
CA ARG A 86 -1.36 8.19 5.16
C ARG A 86 -0.43 8.52 6.33
N ASP A 87 -1.01 8.61 7.51
CA ASP A 87 -0.28 8.38 8.74
C ASP A 87 0.13 6.91 8.71
N LEU A 88 1.36 6.66 8.26
CA LEU A 88 2.04 5.41 8.55
C LEU A 88 2.25 5.40 10.06
N LEU A 89 1.21 5.03 10.80
CA LEU A 89 1.43 4.31 12.03
C LEU A 89 2.04 2.97 11.61
N GLU A 90 3.33 2.99 11.27
CA GLU A 90 4.23 1.95 11.77
C GLU A 90 4.08 2.04 13.28
N THR A 91 2.99 1.45 13.79
CA THR A 91 2.93 1.06 15.19
C THR A 91 4.19 0.25 15.32
N ASP A 92 5.16 0.78 16.07
CA ASP A 92 6.38 0.08 16.45
C ASP A 92 6.00 -1.38 16.51
N THR A 93 6.53 -2.15 15.56
CA THR A 93 6.30 -3.59 15.49
C THR A 93 7.11 -4.11 16.67
N GLY A 94 6.62 -3.83 17.89
CA GLY A 94 7.21 -4.26 19.12
C GLY A 94 7.37 -5.77 18.98
N ALA A 95 8.42 -6.29 19.59
CA ALA A 95 8.86 -7.67 19.46
C ALA A 95 7.74 -8.75 19.50
N ASN A 96 6.56 -8.40 20.02
CA ASN A 96 5.37 -9.23 20.16
C ASN A 96 4.40 -9.25 18.94
N SER A 97 4.57 -8.42 17.90
CA SER A 97 3.63 -8.40 16.77
C SER A 97 3.71 -9.67 15.91
N ARG A 98 4.91 -10.20 15.69
CA ARG A 98 5.11 -11.52 15.04
C ARG A 98 4.53 -12.65 15.89
N GLU A 99 4.76 -12.60 17.20
CA GLU A 99 4.24 -13.60 18.13
C GLU A 99 2.70 -13.61 18.14
N THR A 100 2.07 -12.44 18.14
CA THR A 100 0.60 -12.29 18.08
C THR A 100 0.02 -12.80 16.75
N ALA A 101 0.74 -12.58 15.64
CA ALA A 101 0.35 -13.13 14.34
C ALA A 101 0.43 -14.66 14.33
N MET A 102 1.50 -15.22 14.93
CA MET A 102 1.66 -16.67 15.08
C MET A 102 0.61 -17.29 16.02
N ASP A 103 0.23 -16.61 17.11
CA ASP A 103 -0.90 -17.00 17.97
C ASP A 103 -2.20 -17.10 17.18
N SER A 104 -2.46 -16.10 16.34
CA SER A 104 -3.67 -16.01 15.52
C SER A 104 -3.72 -17.13 14.48
N MET A 105 -2.59 -17.43 13.82
CA MET A 105 -2.48 -18.53 12.88
C MET A 105 -2.70 -19.89 13.56
N GLU A 106 -2.12 -20.11 14.74
CA GLU A 106 -2.31 -21.37 15.47
C GLU A 106 -3.75 -21.57 15.97
N ALA A 107 -4.45 -20.50 16.29
CA ALA A 107 -5.84 -20.55 16.69
C ALA A 107 -6.76 -21.01 15.55
N GLU A 108 -6.41 -20.69 14.30
CA GLU A 108 -7.21 -21.01 13.12
C GLU A 108 -6.79 -22.34 12.45
N ILE A 109 -5.49 -22.64 12.43
CA ILE A 109 -4.90 -23.73 11.64
C ILE A 109 -4.39 -24.89 12.52
N GLY A 110 -4.12 -24.64 13.80
CA GLY A 110 -3.53 -25.61 14.73
C GLY A 110 -2.04 -25.35 15.01
N PRO A 111 -1.39 -26.15 15.86
CA PRO A 111 -0.04 -25.90 16.33
C PRO A 111 0.99 -25.86 15.18
N ILE A 112 1.89 -24.87 15.21
CA ILE A 112 3.03 -24.81 14.30
C ILE A 112 3.99 -25.95 14.69
N GLY A 113 4.18 -26.91 13.77
CA GLY A 113 5.06 -28.07 13.97
C GLY A 113 6.55 -27.71 13.93
N ASP A 114 7.42 -28.74 13.96
CA ASP A 114 8.86 -28.53 13.90
C ASP A 114 9.27 -28.01 12.50
N PRO A 115 9.90 -26.83 12.39
CA PRO A 115 10.35 -26.33 11.10
C PRO A 115 11.37 -27.24 10.40
N ASP A 116 12.07 -28.13 11.12
CA ASP A 116 13.01 -29.09 10.54
C ASP A 116 12.31 -30.27 9.82
N GLU A 117 10.99 -30.44 9.98
CA GLU A 117 10.19 -31.44 9.27
C GLU A 117 9.69 -30.95 7.89
N PHE A 118 9.92 -29.67 7.56
CA PHE A 118 9.49 -29.14 6.26
C PHE A 118 10.27 -29.76 5.09
N PRO A 119 9.62 -29.98 3.93
CA PRO A 119 10.31 -30.36 2.70
C PRO A 119 11.42 -29.36 2.35
N ALA A 120 12.53 -29.84 1.80
CA ALA A 120 13.74 -29.02 1.58
C ALA A 120 13.48 -27.70 0.83
N ALA A 121 12.56 -27.70 -0.15
CA ALA A 121 12.18 -26.48 -0.88
C ALA A 121 11.47 -25.44 0.01
N VAL A 122 10.57 -25.89 0.89
CA VAL A 122 9.83 -25.02 1.82
C VAL A 122 10.76 -24.49 2.92
N LEU A 123 11.69 -25.33 3.39
CA LEU A 123 12.69 -24.94 4.38
C LEU A 123 13.60 -23.81 3.86
N GLU A 124 13.96 -23.85 2.58
CA GLU A 124 14.77 -22.81 1.94
C GLU A 124 14.02 -21.48 1.85
N GLU A 125 12.74 -21.50 1.45
CA GLU A 125 11.88 -20.31 1.42
C GLU A 125 11.69 -19.72 2.82
N VAL A 126 11.40 -20.55 3.82
CA VAL A 126 11.23 -20.12 5.22
C VAL A 126 12.51 -19.48 5.77
N LYS A 127 13.68 -20.01 5.42
CA LYS A 127 14.99 -19.42 5.76
C LYS A 127 15.22 -18.11 5.02
N MET A 128 14.87 -18.03 3.74
CA MET A 128 15.01 -16.82 2.93
C MET A 128 14.15 -15.67 3.45
N LEU A 129 12.95 -15.98 3.96
CA LEU A 129 12.04 -15.02 4.59
C LEU A 129 12.42 -14.69 6.03
N GLY A 130 13.47 -15.30 6.59
CA GLY A 130 13.89 -15.10 7.97
C GLY A 130 12.87 -15.56 9.01
N LEU A 131 12.04 -16.55 8.68
CA LEU A 131 10.98 -17.08 9.57
C LEU A 131 11.41 -18.33 10.36
N TYR A 132 12.54 -18.95 9.98
CA TYR A 132 12.99 -20.21 10.57
C TYR A 132 13.24 -20.08 12.08
N ASP A 133 13.93 -19.02 12.51
CA ASP A 133 14.25 -18.82 13.92
C ASP A 133 13.00 -18.55 14.76
N ASP A 134 12.01 -17.82 14.24
CA ASP A 134 10.75 -17.56 14.93
C ASP A 134 9.92 -18.83 15.10
N PHE A 135 9.79 -19.66 14.06
CA PHE A 135 9.11 -20.95 14.15
C PHE A 135 9.83 -21.90 15.10
N LYS A 136 11.16 -21.92 15.08
CA LYS A 136 11.95 -22.77 15.97
C LYS A 136 11.82 -22.33 17.43
N GLN A 137 11.91 -21.03 17.71
CA GLN A 137 11.69 -20.49 19.06
C GLN A 137 10.29 -20.82 19.57
N ARG A 138 9.27 -20.71 18.72
CA ARG A 138 7.89 -21.04 19.08
C ARG A 138 7.69 -22.53 19.37
N HIS A 139 8.25 -23.42 18.54
CA HIS A 139 8.22 -24.86 18.75
C HIS A 139 8.89 -25.23 20.08
N LEU A 140 10.04 -24.63 20.39
CA LEU A 140 10.76 -24.85 21.66
C LEU A 140 9.99 -24.31 22.88
N HIS A 141 9.36 -23.14 22.77
CA HIS A 141 8.57 -22.55 23.85
C HIS A 141 7.35 -23.41 24.23
N LYS A 142 6.70 -24.04 23.23
CA LYS A 142 5.54 -24.91 23.43
C LYS A 142 5.93 -26.36 23.77
N ASN A 143 7.16 -26.76 23.46
CA ASN A 143 7.65 -28.12 23.66
C ASN A 143 8.98 -28.14 24.46
N PRO A 144 8.97 -27.72 25.75
CA PRO A 144 10.18 -27.55 26.56
C PRO A 144 10.96 -28.84 26.80
N GLN A 145 10.36 -30.02 26.57
CA GLN A 145 11.03 -31.33 26.67
C GLN A 145 12.11 -31.54 25.60
N VAL A 146 12.09 -30.78 24.50
CA VAL A 146 13.10 -30.87 23.42
C VAL A 146 14.44 -30.24 23.86
N MET A 147 14.42 -29.27 24.79
CA MET A 147 15.65 -28.67 25.33
C MET A 147 16.31 -29.49 26.45
N ALA A 148 15.63 -30.49 27.00
CA ALA A 148 16.12 -31.29 28.13
C ALA A 148 16.97 -32.50 27.72
N SER A 149 17.16 -32.77 26.41
CA SER A 149 17.88 -33.97 25.94
C SER A 149 19.04 -33.60 25.00
N PRO A 150 20.21 -33.28 25.56
CA PRO A 150 21.44 -33.79 24.93
C PRO A 150 22.51 -34.39 25.88
N ALA A 151 22.21 -34.70 27.15
CA ALA A 151 23.29 -35.06 28.10
C ALA A 151 23.12 -36.35 28.94
N GLU A 152 22.16 -37.24 28.66
CA GLU A 152 21.99 -38.48 29.45
C GLU A 152 21.89 -39.75 28.61
N GLN A 153 22.74 -39.89 27.59
CA GLN A 153 22.96 -41.17 26.91
C GLN A 153 24.44 -41.41 26.53
N VAL A 154 25.36 -41.33 27.49
CA VAL A 154 26.63 -42.08 27.46
C VAL A 154 26.98 -42.47 28.90
N GLY A 155 26.92 -43.76 29.22
CA GLY A 155 27.44 -44.28 30.48
C GLY A 155 26.64 -45.44 31.09
N LYS A 156 26.53 -46.55 30.36
CA LYS A 156 26.52 -47.88 30.99
C LYS A 156 27.92 -48.45 30.90
#